data_AF-A0A537JHX1-F1
#
_entry.id   AF-A0A537JHX1-F1
#
_cell.length_a   1.000
_cell.length_b   1.000
_cell.length_c   1.000
_cell.angle_alpha   90.00
_cell.angle_beta   90.00
_cell.angle_gamma   90.00
#
_symmetry.space_group_name_H-M   'P 1'
#
loop_
_entity.id
_entity.type
_entity.pdbx_description
1 polymer ?
#
loop_
_entity_poly.entity_id
_entity_poly.type
_entity_poly.pdbx_seq_one_letter_code
_entity_poly.pdbx_strand_id
1 'polypeptide(L)' 'MYIGLTALIYVFDLFLFVLVFLIIRSRRASARVIATVVVLAAVTYLASVALLVFVSVHFSPQMSGR' A
#
# COMPACT_ATOMS: atom_id res chain seq x y z
N MET A 1 -9.31 16.79 3.22
CA MET A 1 -9.67 15.55 2.51
C MET A 1 -8.45 14.70 2.12
N TYR A 2 -7.27 15.29 1.98
CA TYR A 2 -6.00 14.59 1.68
C TYR A 2 -5.53 13.63 2.80
N ILE A 3 -5.52 14.10 4.05
CA ILE A 3 -5.03 13.34 5.22
C ILE A 3 -5.82 12.03 5.43
N GLY A 4 -7.14 12.06 5.22
CA GLY A 4 -7.99 10.87 5.38
C GLY A 4 -7.70 9.78 4.35
N LEU A 5 -7.51 10.16 3.08
CA LEU A 5 -7.17 9.21 2.01
C LEU A 5 -5.76 8.61 2.24
N THR A 6 -4.79 9.46 2.58
CA THR A 6 -3.43 9.03 2.89
C THR A 6 -3.39 8.09 4.11
N ALA A 7 -4.14 8.41 5.17
CA ALA A 7 -4.26 7.55 6.34
C ALA A 7 -4.90 6.19 5.99
N LEU A 8 -5.92 6.19 5.12
CA LEU A 8 -6.55 4.94 4.67
C LEU A 8 -5.55 4.04 3.93
N ILE A 9 -4.74 4.62 3.03
CA ILE A 9 -3.70 3.91 2.29
C ILE A 9 -2.68 3.28 3.25
N TYR A 10 -2.20 4.04 4.24
CA TYR A 10 -1.27 3.50 5.23
C TYR A 10 -1.86 2.38 6.08
N VAL A 11 -3.13 2.48 6.48
CA VAL A 11 -3.81 1.41 7.22
C VAL A 11 -3.92 0.15 6.36
N PHE A 12 -4.23 0.28 5.07
CA PHE A 12 -4.26 -0.85 4.14
C PHE A 12 -2.88 -1.51 3.98
N ASP A 13 -1.82 -0.72 3.78
CA ASP A 13 -0.45 -1.24 3.71
C ASP A 13 -0.04 -1.97 4.99
N LEU A 14 -0.42 -1.45 6.16
CA LEU A 14 -0.14 -2.08 7.45
C LEU A 14 -0.85 -3.44 7.58
N PHE A 15 -2.13 -3.51 7.21
CA PHE A 15 -2.89 -4.77 7.22
C PHE A 15 -2.28 -5.82 6.30
N LEU A 16 -1.85 -5.40 5.11
CA LEU A 16 -1.19 -6.26 4.14
C LEU A 16 0.13 -6.81 4.68
N PHE A 17 0.91 -5.97 5.35
CA PHE A 17 2.17 -6.36 5.98
C PHE A 17 1.95 -7.39 7.10
N VAL A 18 0.94 -7.16 7.96
CA VAL A 18 0.54 -8.10 9.01
C VAL A 18 0.09 -9.43 8.40
N LEU A 19 -0.69 -9.40 7.31
CA LEU A 19 -1.15 -10.61 6.61
C LEU A 19 0.03 -11.41 6.05
N VAL A 20 0.97 -10.77 5.35
CA VAL A 20 2.19 -11.40 4.83
C VAL A 20 2.97 -12.04 5.98
N PHE A 21 3.17 -11.32 7.08
CA PHE A 21 3.89 -11.82 8.25
C PHE A 21 3.21 -13.04 8.87
N LEU A 22 1.89 -13.02 9.05
CA LEU A 22 1.14 -14.16 9.59
C LEU A 22 1.21 -15.39 8.67
N ILE A 23 1.15 -15.19 7.35
CA ILE A 23 1.25 -16.27 6.37
C ILE A 23 2.64 -16.91 6.40
N ILE A 24 3.71 -16.10 6.44
CA ILE A 24 5.08 -16.61 6.58
C ILE A 24 5.24 -17.34 7.92
N ARG A 25 4.68 -16.80 9.01
CA ARG A 25 4.77 -17.39 10.35
C ARG A 25 4.02 -18.72 10.48
N SER A 26 3.00 -18.97 9.66
CA SER A 26 2.09 -20.13 9.80
C SER A 26 2.77 -21.50 9.62
N ARG A 27 4.04 -21.56 9.18
CA ARG A 27 4.87 -22.77 8.90
C ARG A 27 4.24 -23.80 7.94
N ARG A 28 2.96 -23.66 7.58
CA ARG A 28 2.20 -24.52 6.67
C ARG A 28 1.97 -23.88 5.30
N ALA A 29 2.44 -22.65 5.10
CA ALA A 29 2.31 -21.97 3.81
C ALA A 29 3.26 -22.60 2.79
N SER A 30 2.69 -23.07 1.67
CA SER A 30 3.48 -23.49 0.52
C SER A 30 4.24 -22.31 -0.08
N ALA A 31 5.44 -22.56 -0.62
CA ALA A 31 6.28 -21.53 -1.26
C ALA A 31 5.51 -20.74 -2.33
N ARG A 32 4.59 -21.41 -3.04
CA ARG A 32 3.70 -20.77 -4.03
C ARG A 32 2.77 -19.72 -3.39
N VAL A 33 2.20 -20.03 -2.23
CA VAL A 33 1.32 -19.11 -1.49
C VAL A 33 2.10 -17.89 -1.00
N ILE A 34 3.30 -18.12 -0.46
CA ILE A 34 4.18 -17.03 0.00
C ILE A 34 4.55 -16.13 -1.19
N ALA A 35 4.96 -16.70 -2.32
CA ALA A 35 5.29 -15.94 -3.52
C ALA A 35 4.08 -15.12 -4.02
N THR A 36 2.89 -15.71 -4.11
CA THR A 36 1.67 -14.99 -4.53
C THR A 36 1.34 -13.85 -3.59
N VAL A 37 1.43 -14.06 -2.27
CA VAL A 37 1.14 -13.04 -1.26
C VAL A 37 2.14 -11.90 -1.30
N VAL A 38 3.44 -12.21 -1.46
CA VAL A 38 4.50 -11.20 -1.61
C VAL A 38 4.32 -10.38 -2.89
N VAL A 39 4.02 -11.04 -4.02
CA VAL A 39 3.75 -10.35 -5.29
C VAL A 39 2.52 -9.47 -5.18
N LEU A 40 1.42 -9.99 -4.60
CA LEU A 40 0.21 -9.21 -4.36
C LEU A 40 0.53 -7.99 -3.50
N ALA A 41 1.31 -8.17 -2.44
CA ALA A 41 1.71 -7.08 -1.56
C ALA A 41 2.54 -6.01 -2.27
N ALA A 42 3.51 -6.42 -3.08
CA ALA A 42 4.32 -5.50 -3.89
C ALA A 42 3.47 -4.71 -4.89
N VAL A 43 2.50 -5.36 -5.54
CA VAL A 43 1.59 -4.70 -6.50
C VAL A 43 0.69 -3.69 -5.78
N THR A 44 0.12 -4.05 -4.62
CA THR A 44 -0.72 -3.13 -3.84
C THR A 44 0.08 -1.93 -3.33
N TYR A 45 1.32 -2.13 -2.90
CA TYR A 45 2.21 -1.04 -2.51
C TYR A 45 2.50 -0.10 -3.69
N LEU A 46 2.85 -0.65 -4.86
CA LEU A 46 3.08 0.16 -6.07
C LEU A 46 1.83 0.94 -6.49
N ALA A 47 0.65 0.32 -6.43
CA ALA A 47 -0.61 0.98 -6.72
C ALA A 47 -0.90 2.12 -5.71
N SER A 48 -0.61 1.90 -4.43
CA SER A 48 -0.75 2.91 -3.37
C SER A 48 0.17 4.10 -3.58
N VAL A 49 1.43 3.86 -3.97
CA VAL A 49 2.39 4.92 -4.33
C VAL A 49 1.89 5.69 -5.56
N ALA A 50 1.47 4.99 -6.62
CA ALA A 50 0.96 5.63 -7.84
C ALA A 50 -0.29 6.48 -7.55
N LEU A 51 -1.20 5.99 -6.71
CA LEU A 51 -2.38 6.72 -6.28
C LEU A 51 -1.99 7.96 -5.47
N LEU A 52 -1.04 7.84 -4.53
CA LEU A 52 -0.53 8.98 -3.78
C LEU A 52 0.11 10.02 -4.69
N VAL A 53 0.90 9.60 -5.68
CA VAL A 53 1.53 10.51 -6.66
C VAL A 53 0.45 11.19 -7.52
N PHE A 54 -0.51 10.43 -8.05
CA PHE A 54 -1.59 10.98 -8.85
C PHE A 54 -2.41 12.00 -8.06
N VAL A 55 -2.80 11.65 -6.84
CA VAL A 55 -3.53 12.54 -5.93
C VAL A 55 -2.67 13.76 -5.56
N SER A 56 -1.35 13.60 -5.37
CA SER A 56 -0.44 14.72 -5.12
C SER A 56 -0.38 15.69 -6.28
N VAL A 57 -0.31 15.17 -7.52
CA VAL A 57 -0.26 16.00 -8.72
C VAL A 57 -1.62 16.66 -9.00
N HIS A 58 -2.72 15.96 -8.76
CA HIS A 58 -4.08 16.46 -9.05
C HIS A 58 -4.61 17.43 -7.99
N PHE A 59 -4.27 17.21 -6.71
CA PHE A 59 -4.70 18.04 -5.59
C PHE A 59 -3.59 18.93 -5.01
N SER A 60 -2.47 19.09 -5.73
CA SER A 60 -1.58 20.23 -5.54
C SER A 60 -1.93 21.30 -6.59
N PRO A 61 -3.08 22.01 -6.48
CA PRO A 61 -3.12 23.33 -7.07
C PRO A 61 -2.07 24.13 -6.29
N GLN A 62 -1.11 24.69 -7.02
CA GLN A 62 -0.26 25.81 -6.62
C GLN A 62 -0.40 26.14 -5.13
N MET A 63 0.57 25.76 -4.29
CA MET A 63 0.86 26.63 -3.16
C MET A 63 1.23 27.97 -3.78
N SER A 64 0.19 28.78 -4.01
CA SER A 64 0.20 30.15 -4.46
C SER A 64 0.93 30.93 -3.38
N GLY A 65 2.26 30.89 -3.48
CA GLY A 65 3.17 31.74 -2.75
C GLY A 65 3.63 32.92 -3.60
N ARG A 66 3.24 32.99 -4.88
CA ARG A 66 3.48 34.10 -5.82
C ARG A 66 2.44 34.09 -6.93
#